data_AF-A0A968E7V7-F1
#
_entry.id   AF-A0A968E7V7-F1
#
_cell.length_a   1.000
_cell.length_b   1.000
_cell.length_c   1.000
_cell.angle_alpha   90.00
_cell.angle_beta   90.00
_cell.angle_gamma   90.00
#
_symmetry.space_group_name_H-M   'P 1'
#
loop_
_entity.id
_entity.type
_entity.pdbx_description
1 polymer ?
#
loop_
_entity_poly.entity_id
_entity_poly.type
_entity_poly.pdbx_seq_one_letter_code
_entity_poly.pdbx_strand_id
1 'polypeptide(L)'
;MVTLKHHHIYSAKPLYQVLMGFCLFLVIAGSLINCSSTRFKIPPSVPDDRRPVPQPRPRKINLARDVFEKQFFDQLQQFLDISRHYRKISGDNKQAYNVNAFDEVANSSWFTNRNHVRQLSLEEIARGPNTGYPGPDTSGAWTITRVKVEGVTPGFTIRDKHGVSYLIKFEPPGYTEMVSGAEVVSTKLFYAAGYNVPQNYIVYFHPNILELSDNVKIIEDLGRERYMTDADLEEILNRIDILPDGRIRAAA
;
A
#
# COMPACT_ATOMS: atom_id res chain seq x y z
N MET A 1 63.69 70.30 37.10
CA MET A 1 63.87 69.21 38.08
C MET A 1 62.54 68.47 38.19
N VAL A 2 62.58 67.13 38.16
CA VAL A 2 61.47 66.15 38.37
C VAL A 2 60.59 65.85 37.12
N THR A 3 61.05 64.99 36.20
CA THR A 3 60.77 63.53 36.01
C THR A 3 59.32 63.14 35.66
N LEU A 4 59.13 62.81 34.37
CA LEU A 4 58.00 62.06 33.82
C LEU A 4 57.99 60.61 34.37
N LYS A 5 56.84 60.18 34.92
CA LYS A 5 56.62 58.81 35.39
C LYS A 5 56.12 57.94 34.23
N HIS A 6 56.86 56.88 33.91
CA HIS A 6 56.50 55.88 32.91
C HIS A 6 55.33 54.98 33.34
N HIS A 7 54.62 54.51 32.32
CA HIS A 7 53.48 53.59 32.31
C HIS A 7 53.66 52.29 33.11
N HIS A 8 52.55 51.79 33.66
CA HIS A 8 52.29 50.35 33.74
C HIS A 8 50.91 50.06 33.16
N ILE A 9 50.89 49.65 31.89
CA ILE A 9 49.72 49.04 31.26
C ILE A 9 49.66 47.61 31.77
N TYR A 10 48.70 47.33 32.66
CA TYR A 10 48.43 45.97 33.12
C TYR A 10 48.02 45.10 31.93
N SER A 11 48.87 44.14 31.61
CA SER A 11 48.68 43.16 30.53
C SER A 11 47.46 42.29 30.82
N ALA A 12 46.35 42.50 30.09
CA ALA A 12 45.15 41.66 30.13
C ALA A 12 45.33 40.27 29.45
N LYS A 13 46.57 39.96 29.03
CA LYS A 13 46.92 38.70 28.36
C LYS A 13 46.62 37.41 29.15
N PRO A 14 46.71 37.32 30.49
CA PRO A 14 46.47 36.05 31.18
C PRO A 14 44.98 35.68 31.20
N LEU A 15 44.07 36.65 31.27
CA LEU A 15 42.63 36.39 31.33
C LEU A 15 42.09 35.88 29.98
N TYR A 16 42.54 36.47 28.86
CA TYR A 16 42.16 36.02 27.52
C TYR A 16 42.70 34.62 27.20
N GLN A 17 43.94 34.31 27.61
CA GLN A 17 44.52 32.98 27.45
C GLN A 17 43.79 31.92 28.28
N VAL A 18 43.36 32.25 29.50
CA VAL A 18 42.57 31.36 30.35
C VAL A 18 41.16 31.13 29.78
N LEU A 19 40.49 32.19 29.31
CA LEU A 19 39.18 32.08 28.65
C LEU A 19 39.24 31.28 27.36
N MET A 20 40.25 31.52 26.52
CA MET A 20 40.45 30.79 25.27
C MET A 20 40.78 29.32 25.53
N GLY A 21 41.61 29.03 26.54
CA GLY A 21 41.90 27.66 26.99
C GLY A 21 40.65 26.95 27.54
N PHE A 22 39.80 27.64 28.29
CA PHE A 22 38.54 27.10 28.80
C PHE A 22 37.52 26.84 27.68
N CYS A 23 37.39 27.74 26.71
CA CYS A 23 36.57 27.53 25.51
C CYS A 23 37.10 26.36 24.67
N LEU A 24 38.41 26.25 24.46
CA LEU A 24 39.01 25.13 23.73
C LEU A 24 38.78 23.80 24.47
N PHE A 25 38.91 23.80 25.79
CA PHE A 25 38.61 22.66 26.63
C PHE A 25 37.14 22.25 26.54
N LEU A 26 36.20 23.20 26.56
CA LEU A 26 34.77 22.91 26.39
C LEU A 26 34.44 22.34 25.00
N VAL A 27 35.09 22.84 23.94
CA VAL A 27 34.92 22.31 22.58
C VAL A 27 35.48 20.89 22.47
N ILE A 28 36.67 20.62 23.02
CA ILE A 28 37.28 19.28 23.03
C ILE A 28 36.46 18.32 23.90
N ALA A 29 36.04 18.73 25.09
CA ALA A 29 35.21 17.93 25.98
C ALA A 29 33.84 17.62 25.34
N GLY A 30 33.21 18.60 24.69
CA GLY A 30 31.95 18.42 23.94
C GLY A 30 32.11 17.45 22.76
N SER A 31 33.26 17.47 22.09
CA SER A 31 33.58 16.55 20.98
C SER A 31 33.77 15.10 21.47
N LEU A 32 34.35 14.91 22.66
CA LEU A 32 34.59 13.60 23.26
C LEU A 32 33.33 12.97 23.89
N ILE A 33 32.38 13.79 24.35
CA ILE A 33 31.09 13.30 24.88
C ILE A 33 30.19 12.74 23.75
N ASN A 34 30.44 13.12 22.50
CA ASN A 34 29.66 12.66 21.36
C ASN A 34 30.06 11.25 20.85
N CYS A 35 31.08 10.62 21.46
CA CYS A 35 31.38 9.19 21.31
C CYS A 35 30.49 8.30 22.20
N SER A 36 29.24 8.71 22.39
CA SER A 36 28.22 7.85 22.98
C SER A 36 27.93 6.73 21.99
N SER A 37 28.54 5.57 22.24
CA SER A 37 28.12 4.30 21.65
C SER A 37 26.62 4.19 21.82
N THR A 38 25.84 4.39 20.76
CA THR A 38 24.43 4.05 20.78
C THR A 38 24.38 2.55 20.97
N ARG A 39 24.23 2.10 22.23
CA ARG A 39 24.02 0.69 22.53
C ARG A 39 22.81 0.28 21.72
N PHE A 40 23.03 -0.67 20.82
CA PHE A 40 21.97 -1.27 20.03
C PHE A 40 20.88 -1.75 20.99
N LYS A 41 19.75 -1.05 21.03
CA LYS A 41 18.59 -1.47 21.81
C LYS A 41 17.77 -2.36 20.90
N ILE A 42 17.66 -3.64 21.27
CA ILE A 42 16.79 -4.57 20.57
C ILE A 42 15.37 -3.97 20.59
N PRO A 43 14.75 -3.72 19.42
CA PRO A 43 13.38 -3.23 19.39
C PRO A 43 12.46 -4.25 20.05
N PRO A 44 11.34 -3.81 20.68
CA PRO A 44 10.37 -4.73 21.25
C PRO A 44 9.91 -5.71 20.16
N SER A 45 9.70 -6.98 20.54
CA SER A 45 9.19 -7.99 19.61
C SER A 45 7.85 -7.52 19.04
N VAL A 46 7.68 -7.62 17.72
CA VAL A 46 6.39 -7.33 17.08
C VAL A 46 5.30 -8.21 17.70
N PRO A 47 4.15 -7.66 18.11
CA PRO A 47 3.02 -8.46 18.59
C PRO A 47 2.64 -9.53 17.57
N ASP A 48 2.20 -10.69 18.05
CA ASP A 48 1.69 -11.76 17.17
C ASP A 48 0.50 -11.24 16.36
N ASP A 49 0.73 -11.12 15.05
CA ASP A 49 -0.16 -10.54 14.05
C ASP A 49 -1.25 -11.52 13.58
N ARG A 50 -1.25 -12.74 14.13
CA ARG A 50 -2.34 -13.71 13.99
C ARG A 50 -3.45 -13.48 15.01
N ARG A 51 -3.24 -12.59 15.97
CA ARG A 51 -4.27 -12.26 16.96
C ARG A 51 -5.36 -11.42 16.31
N PRO A 52 -6.65 -11.74 16.54
CA PRO A 52 -7.74 -10.97 15.99
C PRO A 52 -7.70 -9.54 16.54
N VAL A 53 -7.81 -8.58 15.63
CA VAL A 53 -8.01 -7.17 15.96
C VAL A 53 -9.49 -6.83 15.77
N PRO A 54 -10.08 -5.93 16.58
CA PRO A 54 -11.44 -5.47 16.36
C PRO A 54 -11.60 -4.92 14.94
N GLN A 55 -12.66 -5.32 14.25
CA GLN A 55 -12.93 -4.84 12.90
C GLN A 55 -13.08 -3.30 12.93
N PRO A 56 -12.37 -2.57 12.04
CA PRO A 56 -12.51 -1.13 11.97
C PRO A 56 -13.94 -0.74 11.58
N ARG A 57 -14.41 0.41 12.10
CA ARG A 57 -15.73 0.94 11.73
C ARG A 57 -15.75 1.28 10.22
N PRO A 58 -16.82 0.94 9.50
CA PRO A 58 -16.95 1.33 8.11
C PRO A 58 -16.97 2.86 7.98
N ARG A 59 -16.33 3.38 6.94
CA ARG A 59 -16.28 4.81 6.63
C ARG A 59 -16.78 5.03 5.22
N LYS A 60 -17.73 5.96 5.06
CA LYS A 60 -18.12 6.43 3.72
C LYS A 60 -17.06 7.40 3.24
N ILE A 61 -16.39 7.05 2.15
CA ILE A 61 -15.38 7.91 1.51
C ILE A 61 -16.10 8.73 0.44
N ASN A 62 -15.89 10.05 0.44
CA ASN A 62 -16.27 10.88 -0.70
C ASN A 62 -15.12 10.83 -1.71
N LEU A 63 -15.31 10.08 -2.80
CA LEU A 63 -14.26 9.83 -3.78
C LEU A 63 -13.71 11.13 -4.40
N ALA A 64 -14.56 12.11 -4.73
CA ALA A 64 -14.11 13.37 -5.31
C ALA A 64 -13.25 14.17 -4.33
N ARG A 65 -13.65 14.19 -3.06
CA ARG A 65 -12.87 14.82 -1.99
C ARG A 65 -11.54 14.08 -1.77
N ASP A 66 -11.55 12.76 -1.72
CA ASP A 66 -10.35 11.95 -1.52
C ASP A 66 -9.35 12.15 -2.66
N VAL A 67 -9.82 12.15 -3.91
CA VAL A 67 -8.98 12.47 -5.09
C VAL A 67 -8.36 13.86 -4.98
N PHE A 68 -9.14 14.88 -4.60
CA PHE A 68 -8.61 16.24 -4.45
C PHE A 68 -7.60 16.35 -3.31
N GLU A 69 -7.89 15.75 -2.16
CA GLU A 69 -6.98 15.70 -1.01
C GLU A 69 -5.67 15.02 -1.38
N LYS A 70 -5.73 13.84 -2.00
CA LYS A 70 -4.55 13.06 -2.39
C LYS A 70 -3.71 13.75 -3.47
N GLN A 71 -4.35 14.34 -4.47
CA GLN A 71 -3.64 14.87 -5.64
C GLN A 71 -3.11 16.29 -5.42
N PHE A 72 -3.78 17.12 -4.62
CA PHE A 72 -3.35 18.50 -4.40
C PHE A 72 -2.82 18.73 -2.99
N PHE A 73 -3.60 18.41 -1.96
CA PHE A 73 -3.22 18.76 -0.58
C PHE A 73 -2.06 17.91 -0.07
N ASP A 74 -2.08 16.59 -0.25
CA ASP A 74 -1.01 15.71 0.21
C ASP A 74 0.31 16.04 -0.52
N GLN A 75 0.26 16.39 -1.82
CA GLN A 75 1.44 16.83 -2.56
C GLN A 75 1.99 18.15 -2.04
N LEU A 76 1.11 19.13 -1.79
CA LEU A 76 1.50 20.41 -1.21
C LEU A 76 2.09 20.26 0.19
N GLN A 77 1.47 19.43 1.04
CA GLN A 77 1.98 19.14 2.38
C GLN A 77 3.36 18.48 2.33
N GLN A 78 3.56 17.50 1.45
CA GLN A 78 4.87 16.88 1.28
C GLN A 78 5.92 17.86 0.74
N PHE A 79 5.52 18.76 -0.15
CA PHE A 79 6.39 19.82 -0.66
C PHE A 79 6.76 20.84 0.43
N LEU A 80 5.82 21.18 1.32
CA LEU A 80 6.03 22.11 2.43
C LEU A 80 6.57 21.44 3.71
N ASP A 81 6.84 20.14 3.71
CA ASP A 81 7.44 19.44 4.84
C ASP A 81 8.93 19.81 4.97
N ILE A 82 9.19 20.94 5.63
CA ILE A 82 10.54 21.45 5.91
C ILE A 82 11.38 20.41 6.65
N SER A 83 10.77 19.61 7.53
CA SER A 83 11.47 18.58 8.28
C SER A 83 12.01 17.48 7.37
N ARG A 84 11.26 17.10 6.33
CA ARG A 84 11.68 16.14 5.31
C ARG A 84 12.82 16.68 4.46
N HIS A 85 12.73 17.94 4.04
CA HIS A 85 13.80 18.57 3.25
C HIS A 85 15.08 18.72 4.03
N TYR A 86 14.99 19.15 5.30
CA TYR A 86 16.14 19.21 6.19
C TYR A 86 16.82 17.85 6.33
N ARG A 87 16.06 16.79 6.67
CA ARG A 87 16.58 15.41 6.76
C ARG A 87 17.30 14.97 5.47
N LYS A 88 16.71 15.28 4.32
CA LYS A 88 17.28 14.93 3.02
C LYS A 88 18.60 15.65 2.76
N ILE A 89 18.70 16.93 3.11
CA ILE A 89 19.91 17.76 2.90
C ILE A 89 21.01 17.41 3.91
N SER A 90 20.64 17.11 5.15
CA SER A 90 21.58 16.72 6.21
C SER A 90 22.08 15.27 6.09
N GLY A 91 21.51 14.48 5.18
CA GLY A 91 21.80 13.04 5.04
C GLY A 91 21.16 12.17 6.13
N ASP A 92 20.33 12.74 7.01
CA ASP A 92 19.65 12.04 8.11
C ASP A 92 18.29 11.50 7.64
N ASN A 93 18.33 10.62 6.64
CA ASN A 93 17.12 10.02 6.10
C ASN A 93 16.45 9.12 7.14
N LYS A 94 15.11 9.20 7.19
CA LYS A 94 14.33 8.38 8.11
C LYS A 94 14.41 6.92 7.68
N GLN A 95 14.82 6.06 8.60
CA GLN A 95 14.80 4.61 8.41
C GLN A 95 13.38 4.09 8.22
N ALA A 96 13.25 2.98 7.49
CA ALA A 96 11.98 2.30 7.32
C ALA A 96 11.44 1.86 8.69
N TYR A 97 10.13 2.02 8.91
CA TYR A 97 9.53 1.71 10.20
C TYR A 97 9.43 0.21 10.50
N ASN A 98 9.39 -0.61 9.46
CA ASN A 98 9.05 -2.03 9.55
C ASN A 98 10.26 -2.94 9.27
N VAL A 99 11.47 -2.47 9.58
CA VAL A 99 12.68 -3.31 9.54
C VAL A 99 13.11 -3.71 10.95
N ASN A 100 13.75 -4.86 11.06
CA ASN A 100 14.34 -5.35 12.28
C ASN A 100 15.72 -4.73 12.54
N ALA A 101 16.37 -5.20 13.60
CA ALA A 101 17.75 -4.88 13.98
C ALA A 101 18.81 -4.96 12.87
N PHE A 102 18.54 -5.78 11.86
CA PHE A 102 19.45 -6.16 10.78
C PHE A 102 19.02 -5.56 9.43
N ASP A 103 18.14 -4.55 9.43
CA ASP A 103 17.55 -3.94 8.24
C ASP A 103 16.71 -4.90 7.38
N GLU A 104 16.20 -5.99 7.96
CA GLU A 104 15.36 -6.96 7.27
C GLU A 104 13.87 -6.77 7.62
N VAL A 105 12.98 -7.10 6.69
CA VAL A 105 11.54 -7.15 6.97
C VAL A 105 11.21 -8.52 7.57
N ALA A 106 10.52 -8.58 8.71
CA ALA A 106 10.11 -9.86 9.28
C ALA A 106 8.92 -10.48 8.51
N ASN A 107 8.87 -11.81 8.45
CA ASN A 107 7.67 -12.51 7.96
C ASN A 107 6.48 -12.24 8.89
N SER A 108 5.29 -12.14 8.30
CA SER A 108 4.04 -11.74 8.96
C SER A 108 2.83 -12.42 8.30
N SER A 109 1.64 -12.23 8.85
CA SER A 109 0.36 -12.64 8.26
C SER A 109 0.08 -11.94 6.92
N TRP A 110 0.78 -10.84 6.62
CA TRP A 110 0.63 -10.05 5.38
C TRP A 110 1.80 -10.20 4.41
N PHE A 111 2.97 -10.65 4.88
CA PHE A 111 4.21 -10.62 4.12
C PHE A 111 5.10 -11.84 4.40
N THR A 112 5.77 -12.33 3.36
CA THR A 112 6.77 -13.39 3.43
C THR A 112 7.92 -12.99 2.51
N ASN A 113 9.15 -13.05 2.99
CA ASN A 113 10.36 -12.74 2.21
C ASN A 113 10.64 -13.79 1.13
N ARG A 114 9.76 -13.92 0.13
CA ARG A 114 9.81 -14.95 -0.91
C ARG A 114 11.04 -14.76 -1.79
N ASN A 115 11.03 -13.73 -2.62
CA ASN A 115 12.07 -13.50 -3.62
C ASN A 115 13.39 -12.93 -3.03
N HIS A 116 13.34 -12.37 -1.82
CA HIS A 116 14.53 -11.87 -1.13
C HIS A 116 15.39 -13.00 -0.54
N VAL A 117 14.76 -14.00 0.09
CA VAL A 117 15.48 -15.16 0.68
C VAL A 117 15.80 -16.20 -0.38
N ARG A 118 14.87 -16.44 -1.31
CA ARG A 118 15.05 -17.40 -2.41
C ARG A 118 14.57 -16.77 -3.70
N GLN A 119 15.48 -16.61 -4.65
CA GLN A 119 15.11 -16.14 -5.98
C GLN A 119 14.06 -17.09 -6.60
N LEU A 120 12.90 -16.52 -6.96
CA LEU A 120 11.83 -17.24 -7.63
C LEU A 120 12.16 -17.42 -9.11
N SER A 121 11.79 -18.56 -9.68
CA SER A 121 11.85 -18.75 -11.13
C SER A 121 10.78 -17.89 -11.83
N LEU A 122 10.96 -17.65 -13.13
CA LEU A 122 9.94 -16.95 -13.93
C LEU A 122 8.58 -17.69 -13.91
N GLU A 123 8.61 -19.02 -13.87
CA GLU A 123 7.40 -19.84 -13.76
C GLU A 123 6.70 -19.64 -12.40
N GLU A 124 7.46 -19.58 -11.31
CA GLU A 124 6.92 -19.31 -9.98
C GLU A 124 6.31 -17.91 -9.89
N ILE A 125 6.95 -16.90 -10.49
CA ILE A 125 6.43 -15.53 -10.56
C ILE A 125 5.17 -15.49 -11.45
N ALA A 126 5.19 -16.14 -12.61
CA ALA A 126 4.07 -16.19 -13.53
C ALA A 126 2.85 -16.93 -12.96
N ARG A 127 3.07 -17.95 -12.13
CA ARG A 127 2.03 -18.65 -11.36
C ARG A 127 1.52 -17.79 -10.20
N GLY A 128 2.42 -17.08 -9.50
CA GLY A 128 2.08 -16.22 -8.38
C GLY A 128 1.42 -17.00 -7.22
N PRO A 129 0.34 -16.47 -6.62
CA PRO A 129 -0.37 -17.15 -5.53
C PRO A 129 -1.28 -18.29 -6.01
N ASN A 130 -1.49 -18.44 -7.32
CA ASN A 130 -2.48 -19.35 -7.87
C ASN A 130 -2.08 -20.82 -7.62
N THR A 131 -3.01 -21.61 -7.10
CA THR A 131 -2.83 -23.02 -6.75
C THR A 131 -4.10 -23.83 -7.04
N GLY A 132 -3.93 -25.02 -7.61
CA GLY A 132 -5.01 -26.02 -7.72
C GLY A 132 -6.00 -25.78 -8.87
N TYR A 133 -6.80 -24.71 -8.80
CA TYR A 133 -7.93 -24.48 -9.70
C TYR A 133 -7.69 -23.30 -10.66
N PRO A 134 -8.03 -23.39 -11.95
CA PRO A 134 -7.77 -22.35 -12.95
C PRO A 134 -8.75 -21.16 -12.91
N GLY A 135 -9.44 -20.93 -11.79
CA GLY A 135 -10.54 -19.97 -11.65
C GLY A 135 -11.92 -20.63 -11.68
N PRO A 136 -13.02 -19.84 -11.80
CA PRO A 136 -14.38 -20.35 -11.84
C PRO A 136 -14.62 -21.25 -13.05
N ASP A 137 -15.33 -22.36 -12.84
CA ASP A 137 -15.69 -23.29 -13.90
C ASP A 137 -16.76 -22.70 -14.83
N THR A 138 -16.41 -22.46 -16.09
CA THR A 138 -17.28 -21.84 -17.10
C THR A 138 -18.19 -22.83 -17.84
N SER A 139 -18.16 -24.12 -17.50
CA SER A 139 -18.96 -25.16 -18.16
C SER A 139 -20.39 -25.26 -17.62
N GLY A 140 -20.71 -24.54 -16.53
CA GLY A 140 -22.02 -24.52 -15.90
C GLY A 140 -22.44 -23.09 -15.57
N ALA A 141 -23.66 -22.96 -15.03
CA ALA A 141 -24.18 -21.67 -14.62
C ALA A 141 -23.40 -21.06 -13.44
N TRP A 142 -23.36 -19.74 -13.41
CA TRP A 142 -22.79 -18.93 -12.34
C TRP A 142 -23.91 -18.17 -11.64
N THR A 143 -24.16 -18.51 -10.38
CA THR A 143 -25.16 -17.81 -9.58
C THR A 143 -24.57 -16.51 -9.04
N ILE A 144 -25.12 -15.37 -9.45
CA ILE A 144 -24.80 -14.06 -8.89
C ILE A 144 -25.39 -13.99 -7.47
N THR A 145 -24.53 -13.74 -6.49
CA THR A 145 -24.89 -13.67 -5.06
C THR A 145 -24.82 -12.26 -4.49
N ARG A 146 -24.03 -11.37 -5.11
CA ARG A 146 -23.89 -9.97 -4.68
C ARG A 146 -23.43 -9.10 -5.83
N VAL A 147 -23.91 -7.85 -5.88
CA VAL A 147 -23.37 -6.81 -6.77
C VAL A 147 -22.19 -6.12 -6.11
N LYS A 148 -21.13 -5.84 -6.87
CA LYS A 148 -20.01 -5.02 -6.42
C LYS A 148 -20.43 -3.54 -6.41
N VAL A 149 -20.89 -3.09 -5.24
CA VAL A 149 -21.42 -1.72 -5.05
C VAL A 149 -20.32 -0.68 -4.84
N GLU A 150 -19.09 -1.10 -4.53
CA GLU A 150 -17.97 -0.20 -4.18
C GLU A 150 -16.91 -0.13 -5.29
N GLY A 151 -16.43 1.09 -5.56
CA GLY A 151 -15.43 1.39 -6.58
C GLY A 151 -16.02 1.76 -7.94
N VAL A 152 -15.15 1.98 -8.93
CA VAL A 152 -15.55 2.47 -10.27
C VAL A 152 -15.88 1.32 -11.23
N THR A 153 -15.22 0.18 -11.07
CA THR A 153 -15.36 -0.97 -11.99
C THR A 153 -16.58 -1.83 -11.64
N PRO A 154 -17.49 -2.10 -12.61
CA PRO A 154 -18.61 -3.03 -12.44
C PRO A 154 -18.13 -4.45 -12.14
N GLY A 155 -18.94 -5.22 -11.39
CA GLY A 155 -18.60 -6.59 -11.05
C GLY A 155 -19.63 -7.29 -10.17
N PHE A 156 -19.45 -8.59 -9.99
CA PHE A 156 -20.34 -9.46 -9.21
C PHE A 156 -19.54 -10.36 -8.28
N THR A 157 -20.13 -10.73 -7.14
CA THR A 157 -19.75 -11.98 -6.48
C THR A 157 -20.60 -13.10 -7.05
N ILE A 158 -19.96 -14.08 -7.66
CA ILE A 158 -20.61 -15.25 -8.25
C ILE A 158 -20.26 -16.51 -7.46
N ARG A 159 -21.10 -17.54 -7.61
CA ARG A 159 -20.83 -18.90 -7.19
C ARG A 159 -20.87 -19.81 -8.41
N ASP A 160 -19.82 -20.59 -8.62
CA ASP A 160 -19.75 -21.54 -9.72
C ASP A 160 -20.50 -22.85 -9.42
N LYS A 161 -20.52 -23.78 -10.39
CA LYS A 161 -21.18 -25.09 -10.25
C LYS A 161 -20.60 -25.97 -9.13
N HIS A 162 -19.38 -25.69 -8.69
CA HIS A 162 -18.73 -26.40 -7.59
C HIS A 162 -18.98 -25.75 -6.23
N GLY A 163 -19.74 -24.65 -6.19
CA GLY A 163 -20.06 -23.92 -4.98
C GLY A 163 -18.96 -22.93 -4.54
N VAL A 164 -17.91 -22.74 -5.36
CA VAL A 164 -16.81 -21.82 -5.05
C VAL A 164 -17.21 -20.40 -5.41
N SER A 165 -16.92 -19.45 -4.52
CA SER A 165 -17.31 -18.04 -4.70
C SER A 165 -16.16 -17.20 -5.21
N TYR A 166 -16.41 -16.37 -6.22
CA TYR A 166 -15.42 -15.50 -6.86
C TYR A 166 -15.94 -14.06 -6.96
N LEU A 167 -15.03 -13.10 -6.94
CA LEU A 167 -15.35 -11.70 -7.21
C LEU A 167 -14.93 -11.36 -8.64
N ILE A 168 -15.90 -11.26 -9.53
CA ILE A 168 -15.65 -10.95 -10.93
C ILE A 168 -15.67 -9.43 -11.16
N LYS A 169 -14.69 -8.92 -11.89
CA LYS A 169 -14.59 -7.52 -12.32
C LYS A 169 -14.47 -7.43 -13.84
N PHE A 170 -15.28 -6.57 -14.44
CA PHE A 170 -15.37 -6.44 -15.89
C PHE A 170 -14.45 -5.36 -16.46
N GLU A 171 -14.16 -5.49 -17.75
CA GLU A 171 -13.51 -4.45 -18.53
C GLU A 171 -14.48 -3.32 -18.89
N PRO A 172 -14.04 -2.05 -18.90
CA PRO A 172 -14.85 -0.97 -19.44
C PRO A 172 -14.89 -1.03 -20.99
N PRO A 173 -15.96 -0.50 -21.62
CA PRO A 173 -16.14 -0.60 -23.07
C PRO A 173 -14.97 0.00 -23.84
N GLY A 174 -14.40 -0.77 -24.78
CA GLY A 174 -13.29 -0.33 -25.63
C GLY A 174 -11.90 -0.38 -24.99
N TYR A 175 -11.78 -0.90 -23.77
CA TYR A 175 -10.51 -1.03 -23.03
C TYR A 175 -10.26 -2.48 -22.60
N THR A 176 -10.26 -3.40 -23.56
CA THR A 176 -9.98 -4.81 -23.30
C THR A 176 -8.61 -4.98 -22.62
N GLU A 177 -8.55 -5.91 -21.65
CA GLU A 177 -7.38 -6.24 -20.83
C GLU A 177 -6.92 -5.17 -19.83
N MET A 178 -7.58 -4.01 -19.76
CA MET A 178 -7.15 -2.92 -18.89
C MET A 178 -7.24 -3.30 -17.41
N VAL A 179 -8.40 -3.77 -16.95
CA VAL A 179 -8.66 -4.16 -15.56
C VAL A 179 -8.08 -5.54 -15.30
N SER A 180 -8.45 -6.54 -16.09
CA SER A 180 -8.07 -7.94 -15.82
C SER A 180 -6.56 -8.17 -15.96
N GLY A 181 -5.95 -7.56 -16.97
CA GLY A 181 -4.50 -7.64 -17.19
C GLY A 181 -3.74 -6.95 -16.05
N ALA A 182 -4.11 -5.71 -15.71
CA ALA A 182 -3.48 -4.99 -14.61
C ALA A 182 -3.63 -5.73 -13.27
N GLU A 183 -4.80 -6.28 -12.98
CA GLU A 183 -5.07 -6.99 -11.72
C GLU A 183 -4.24 -8.27 -11.61
N VAL A 184 -4.22 -9.11 -12.66
CA VAL A 184 -3.47 -10.37 -12.62
C VAL A 184 -1.95 -10.15 -12.63
N VAL A 185 -1.45 -9.17 -13.40
CA VAL A 185 -0.03 -8.82 -13.38
C VAL A 185 0.37 -8.26 -12.02
N SER A 186 -0.42 -7.34 -11.47
CA SER A 186 -0.14 -6.75 -10.16
C SER A 186 -0.09 -7.83 -9.08
N THR A 187 -1.07 -8.73 -9.02
CA THR A 187 -1.08 -9.83 -8.06
C THR A 187 0.20 -10.67 -8.12
N LYS A 188 0.70 -10.99 -9.32
CA LYS A 188 1.96 -11.75 -9.48
C LYS A 188 3.18 -10.96 -8.99
N LEU A 189 3.25 -9.67 -9.32
CA LEU A 189 4.33 -8.79 -8.87
C LEU A 189 4.34 -8.61 -7.34
N PHE A 190 3.18 -8.38 -6.73
CA PHE A 190 3.05 -8.25 -5.28
C PHE A 190 3.36 -9.57 -4.57
N TYR A 191 2.93 -10.71 -5.13
CA TYR A 191 3.31 -12.02 -4.62
C TYR A 191 4.83 -12.21 -4.61
N ALA A 192 5.49 -11.91 -5.73
CA ALA A 192 6.94 -12.01 -5.87
C ALA A 192 7.68 -11.04 -4.91
N ALA A 193 7.16 -9.83 -4.74
CA ALA A 193 7.68 -8.85 -3.76
C ALA A 193 7.54 -9.32 -2.31
N GLY A 194 6.66 -10.29 -2.04
CA GLY A 194 6.52 -10.94 -0.74
C GLY A 194 5.15 -10.76 -0.09
N TYR A 195 4.22 -10.03 -0.68
CA TYR A 195 2.89 -9.85 -0.09
C TYR A 195 2.03 -11.11 -0.22
N ASN A 196 1.23 -11.36 0.82
CA ASN A 196 0.16 -12.36 0.75
C ASN A 196 -1.03 -11.73 0.02
N VAL A 197 -1.24 -12.17 -1.23
CA VAL A 197 -2.26 -11.65 -2.14
C VAL A 197 -3.28 -12.74 -2.49
N PRO A 198 -4.52 -12.37 -2.85
CA PRO A 198 -5.51 -13.33 -3.31
C PRO A 198 -5.09 -13.99 -4.63
N GLN A 199 -5.72 -15.12 -4.95
CA GLN A 199 -5.60 -15.73 -6.27
C GLN A 199 -6.49 -14.97 -7.25
N ASN A 200 -5.93 -14.57 -8.38
CA ASN A 200 -6.66 -13.85 -9.43
C ASN A 200 -6.45 -14.56 -10.78
N TYR A 201 -7.54 -14.72 -11.53
CA TYR A 201 -7.59 -15.43 -12.81
C TYR A 201 -8.16 -14.54 -13.91
N ILE A 202 -7.69 -14.74 -15.14
CA ILE A 202 -8.36 -14.20 -16.33
C ILE A 202 -9.36 -15.25 -16.78
N VAL A 203 -10.63 -14.86 -16.91
CA VAL A 203 -11.70 -15.76 -17.33
C VAL A 203 -12.39 -15.23 -18.58
N TYR A 204 -12.88 -16.16 -19.40
CA TYR A 204 -13.68 -15.88 -20.59
C TYR A 204 -14.95 -16.70 -20.53
N PHE A 205 -16.09 -16.04 -20.62
CA PHE A 205 -17.37 -16.71 -20.48
C PHE A 205 -18.45 -16.02 -21.31
N HIS A 206 -19.50 -16.73 -21.68
CA HIS A 206 -20.67 -16.12 -22.31
C HIS A 206 -21.63 -15.58 -21.25
N PRO A 207 -22.25 -14.41 -21.45
CA PRO A 207 -23.14 -13.81 -20.46
C PRO A 207 -24.34 -14.68 -20.08
N ASN A 208 -24.76 -15.58 -20.97
CA ASN A 208 -25.91 -16.48 -20.76
C ASN A 208 -25.70 -17.53 -19.65
N ILE A 209 -24.48 -17.70 -19.13
CA ILE A 209 -24.26 -18.57 -17.96
C ILE A 209 -24.57 -17.87 -16.64
N LEU A 210 -24.76 -16.54 -16.64
CA LEU A 210 -25.07 -15.79 -15.43
C LEU A 210 -26.53 -15.99 -15.04
N GLU A 211 -26.74 -16.42 -13.81
CA GLU A 211 -28.06 -16.59 -13.21
C GLU A 211 -28.18 -15.72 -11.96
N LEU A 212 -29.25 -14.96 -11.84
CA LEU A 212 -29.47 -14.10 -10.67
C LEU A 212 -30.03 -14.92 -9.51
N SER A 213 -29.46 -14.77 -8.31
CA SER A 213 -30.09 -15.32 -7.09
C SER A 213 -31.24 -14.43 -6.62
N ASP A 214 -32.29 -15.04 -6.07
CA ASP A 214 -33.48 -14.37 -5.51
C ASP A 214 -33.16 -13.31 -4.44
N ASN A 215 -31.97 -13.36 -3.83
CA ASN A 215 -31.61 -12.53 -2.67
C ASN A 215 -30.58 -11.43 -3.00
N VAL A 216 -30.28 -11.19 -4.28
CA VAL A 216 -29.32 -10.14 -4.66
C VAL A 216 -29.97 -8.77 -4.48
N LYS A 217 -29.39 -7.94 -3.61
CA LYS A 217 -29.84 -6.57 -3.39
C LYS A 217 -28.95 -5.55 -4.09
N ILE A 218 -29.56 -4.48 -4.58
CA ILE A 218 -28.89 -3.28 -5.08
C ILE A 218 -29.31 -2.05 -4.27
N ILE A 219 -28.45 -1.04 -4.25
CA ILE A 219 -28.71 0.26 -3.62
C ILE A 219 -28.97 1.27 -4.74
N GLU A 220 -30.15 1.87 -4.74
CA GLU A 220 -30.52 2.94 -5.68
C GLU A 220 -29.88 4.28 -5.30
N ASP A 221 -29.90 5.25 -6.21
CA ASP A 221 -29.32 6.60 -6.02
C ASP A 221 -29.82 7.33 -4.76
N LEU A 222 -31.04 7.04 -4.31
CA LEU A 222 -31.64 7.59 -3.09
C LEU A 222 -31.32 6.78 -1.81
N GLY A 223 -30.43 5.79 -1.91
CA GLY A 223 -30.03 4.92 -0.80
C GLY A 223 -31.06 3.86 -0.43
N ARG A 224 -32.08 3.63 -1.26
CA ARG A 224 -33.08 2.58 -1.06
C ARG A 224 -32.52 1.24 -1.52
N GLU A 225 -32.73 0.20 -0.73
CA GLU A 225 -32.42 -1.17 -1.11
C GLU A 225 -33.62 -1.81 -1.83
N ARG A 226 -33.37 -2.45 -2.97
CA ARG A 226 -34.33 -3.36 -3.61
C ARG A 226 -33.63 -4.60 -4.15
N TYR A 227 -34.40 -5.63 -4.47
CA TYR A 227 -33.87 -6.78 -5.17
C TYR A 227 -33.51 -6.42 -6.61
N MET A 228 -32.42 -7.02 -7.07
CA MET A 228 -31.97 -6.95 -8.44
C MET A 228 -32.94 -7.71 -9.35
N THR A 229 -33.06 -7.26 -10.59
CA THR A 229 -33.86 -7.87 -11.65
C THR A 229 -32.98 -8.18 -12.85
N ASP A 230 -33.49 -8.98 -13.79
CA ASP A 230 -32.79 -9.28 -15.04
C ASP A 230 -32.50 -8.01 -15.86
N ALA A 231 -33.40 -7.02 -15.83
CA ALA A 231 -33.18 -5.74 -16.48
C ALA A 231 -31.97 -4.98 -15.90
N ASP A 232 -31.74 -5.08 -14.59
CA ASP A 232 -30.55 -4.49 -13.96
C ASP A 232 -29.27 -5.21 -14.39
N LEU A 233 -29.34 -6.53 -14.55
CA LEU A 233 -28.23 -7.33 -15.06
C LEU A 233 -27.89 -6.90 -16.49
N GLU A 234 -28.89 -6.79 -17.36
CA GLU A 234 -28.73 -6.32 -18.73
C GLU A 234 -28.13 -4.90 -18.79
N GLU A 235 -28.58 -3.97 -17.95
CA GLU A 235 -28.01 -2.61 -17.89
C GLU A 235 -26.51 -2.64 -17.55
N ILE A 236 -26.11 -3.48 -16.59
CA ILE A 236 -24.70 -3.64 -16.22
C ILE A 236 -23.91 -4.26 -17.39
N LEU A 237 -24.44 -5.30 -18.03
CA LEU A 237 -23.79 -5.96 -19.17
C LEU A 237 -23.68 -5.06 -20.40
N ASN A 238 -24.58 -4.09 -20.58
CA ASN A 238 -24.49 -3.08 -21.64
C ASN A 238 -23.41 -2.02 -21.40
N ARG A 239 -22.82 -1.98 -20.19
CA ARG A 239 -21.81 -1.00 -19.78
C ARG A 239 -20.41 -1.59 -19.67
N ILE A 240 -20.19 -2.80 -20.19
CA ILE A 240 -18.89 -3.49 -20.15
C ILE A 240 -18.43 -3.85 -21.56
N ASP A 241 -17.17 -4.23 -21.67
CA ASP A 241 -16.59 -4.72 -22.93
C ASP A 241 -17.09 -6.14 -23.25
N ILE A 242 -17.57 -6.35 -24.48
CA ILE A 242 -17.95 -7.66 -25.01
C ILE A 242 -17.04 -7.94 -26.21
N LEU A 243 -16.39 -9.11 -26.21
CA LEU A 243 -15.49 -9.52 -27.27
C LEU A 243 -16.25 -9.81 -28.57
N PRO A 244 -15.58 -9.78 -29.74
CA PRO A 244 -16.22 -10.05 -31.04
C PRO A 244 -16.91 -11.43 -31.15
N ASP A 245 -16.50 -12.40 -30.34
CA ASP A 245 -17.09 -13.74 -30.28
C ASP A 245 -18.25 -13.86 -29.28
N GLY A 246 -18.68 -12.74 -28.67
CA GLY A 246 -19.77 -12.69 -27.70
C GLY A 246 -19.39 -13.15 -26.29
N ARG A 247 -18.10 -13.37 -26.00
CA ARG A 247 -17.61 -13.64 -24.64
C ARG A 247 -17.26 -12.35 -23.91
N ILE A 248 -17.28 -12.42 -22.59
CA ILE A 248 -16.79 -11.38 -21.69
C ILE A 248 -15.44 -11.85 -21.12
N ARG A 249 -14.43 -10.97 -21.18
CA ARG A 249 -13.18 -11.13 -20.42
C ARG A 249 -13.33 -10.45 -19.06
N ALA A 250 -12.90 -11.13 -18.00
CA ALA A 250 -12.95 -10.58 -16.65
C ALA A 250 -11.78 -11.05 -15.78
N ALA A 251 -11.51 -10.32 -14.70
CA ALA A 251 -10.73 -10.84 -13.58
C ALA A 251 -11.66 -11.54 -12.58
N ALA A 252 -11.26 -12.70 -12.07
CA ALA A 252 -12.00 -13.49 -11.08
C ALA A 252 -11.11 -13.94 -9.92
#